data_AF-A0A5N0E430-F1
#
_entry.id   AF-A0A5N0E430-F1
#
_cell.length_a   1.000
_cell.length_b   1.000
_cell.length_c   1.000
_cell.angle_alpha   90.00
_cell.angle_beta   90.00
_cell.angle_gamma   90.00
#
_symmetry.space_group_name_H-M   'P 1'
#
loop_
_entity.id
_entity.type
_entity.pdbx_description
1 polymer ?
#
loop_
_entity_poly.entity_id
_entity_poly.type
_entity_poly.pdbx_seq_one_letter_code
_entity_poly.pdbx_strand_id
1 'polypeptide(L)'
;MPIRLALIELPKLLADIIADTFADDDSVRVDQLSDDSALELPVDGPPSHDVVIVGVTDPRRSRLLDRLSRPTEPTVLGVRTDGREAWTYRMRPCPCRLEQFGPDQIRAVVLGHQDPLV
;
A
#
# COMPACT_ATOMS: atom_id res chain seq x y z
N MET A 1 18.19 -1.20 -1.54
CA MET A 1 17.49 -1.49 -0.26
C MET A 1 16.18 -2.15 -0.61
N PRO A 2 15.71 -3.16 0.14
CA PRO A 2 14.44 -3.81 -0.15
C PRO A 2 13.28 -2.83 0.08
N ILE A 3 12.26 -2.91 -0.77
CA ILE A 3 11.02 -2.14 -0.67
C ILE A 3 10.26 -2.63 0.56
N ARG A 4 9.91 -1.72 1.46
CA ARG A 4 9.15 -2.02 2.67
C ARG A 4 7.66 -1.87 2.39
N LEU A 5 6.95 -2.99 2.40
CA LEU A 5 5.52 -3.09 2.12
C LEU A 5 4.75 -3.35 3.43
N ALA A 6 3.93 -2.40 3.85
CA ALA A 6 3.01 -2.60 4.98
C ALA A 6 1.66 -3.17 4.51
N LEU A 7 1.12 -4.15 5.23
CA LEU A 7 -0.24 -4.66 5.08
C LEU A 7 -1.08 -4.27 6.30
N ILE A 8 -2.16 -3.52 6.12
CA ILE A 8 -2.97 -2.96 7.22
C ILE A 8 -4.45 -3.27 7.01
N GLU A 9 -5.14 -3.77 8.05
CA GLU A 9 -6.60 -3.97 8.03
C GLU A 9 -7.14 -4.81 6.84
N LEU A 10 -6.28 -5.63 6.23
CA LEU A 10 -6.68 -6.53 5.14
C LEU A 10 -7.34 -7.80 5.69
N PRO A 11 -8.35 -8.35 5.00
CA PRO A 11 -8.82 -9.71 5.25
C PRO A 11 -7.65 -10.69 5.18
N LYS A 12 -7.59 -11.64 6.13
CA LYS A 12 -6.48 -12.58 6.25
C LYS A 12 -6.11 -13.26 4.92
N LEU A 13 -7.10 -13.78 4.20
CA LEU A 13 -6.89 -14.45 2.92
C LEU A 13 -6.18 -13.55 1.89
N LEU A 14 -6.56 -12.26 1.85
CA LEU A 14 -5.96 -11.31 0.91
C LEU A 14 -4.54 -10.91 1.34
N ALA A 15 -4.33 -10.72 2.64
CA ALA A 15 -2.98 -10.48 3.19
C ALA A 15 -2.05 -11.66 2.89
N ASP A 16 -2.53 -12.89 3.06
CA ASP A 16 -1.77 -14.12 2.78
C ASP A 16 -1.43 -14.21 1.29
N ILE A 17 -2.37 -13.93 0.37
CA ILE A 17 -2.12 -13.92 -1.08
C ILE A 17 -1.06 -12.88 -1.46
N ILE A 18 -1.14 -11.68 -0.87
CA ILE A 18 -0.18 -10.62 -1.15
C ILE A 18 1.20 -11.00 -0.61
N ALA A 19 1.28 -11.52 0.62
CA ALA A 19 2.54 -11.98 1.20
C ALA A 19 3.17 -13.09 0.35
N ASP A 20 2.36 -14.06 -0.10
CA ASP A 20 2.79 -15.16 -0.96
C ASP A 20 3.33 -14.68 -2.31
N THR A 21 2.74 -13.61 -2.88
CA THR A 21 3.21 -12.99 -4.14
C THR A 21 4.66 -12.51 -4.06
N PHE A 22 5.14 -12.17 -2.86
CA PHE A 22 6.49 -11.66 -2.61
C PHE A 22 7.36 -12.61 -1.79
N ALA A 23 6.89 -13.82 -1.46
CA ALA A 23 7.61 -14.73 -0.57
C ALA A 23 9.01 -15.13 -1.09
N ASP A 24 9.16 -15.21 -2.41
CA ASP A 24 10.42 -15.55 -3.08
C ASP A 24 11.18 -14.31 -3.61
N ASP A 25 10.74 -13.09 -3.27
CA ASP A 25 11.30 -11.84 -3.77
C ASP A 25 12.03 -11.07 -2.67
N ASP A 26 13.35 -11.30 -2.55
CA ASP A 26 14.22 -10.62 -1.58
C ASP A 26 14.26 -9.09 -1.75
N SER A 27 13.74 -8.56 -2.86
CA SER A 27 13.63 -7.11 -3.08
C SER A 27 12.46 -6.48 -2.34
N VAL A 28 11.53 -7.27 -1.77
CA VAL A 28 10.35 -6.78 -1.05
C VAL A 28 10.30 -7.39 0.34
N ARG A 29 10.18 -6.54 1.37
CA ARG A 29 9.91 -6.95 2.74
C ARG A 29 8.46 -6.63 3.08
N VAL A 30 7.69 -7.66 3.38
CA VAL A 30 6.28 -7.52 3.76
C VAL A 30 6.15 -7.52 5.28
N ASP A 31 5.65 -6.43 5.85
CA ASP A 31 5.36 -6.28 7.27
C ASP A 31 3.83 -6.16 7.46
N GLN A 32 3.24 -7.03 8.28
CA GLN A 32 1.80 -6.98 8.58
C GLN A 32 1.57 -6.17 9.86
N LEU A 33 0.88 -5.04 9.73
CA LEU A 33 0.58 -4.14 10.83
C LEU A 33 -0.87 -4.35 11.31
N SER A 34 -1.08 -4.17 12.62
CA SER A 34 -2.40 -4.38 13.23
C SER A 34 -3.41 -3.29 12.83
N ASP A 35 -2.95 -2.04 12.71
CA ASP A 35 -3.76 -0.88 12.35
C ASP A 35 -2.88 0.22 11.74
N ASP A 36 -3.50 1.32 11.33
CA ASP A 36 -2.80 2.44 10.73
C ASP A 36 -1.91 3.19 11.74
N SER A 37 -2.19 3.14 13.04
CA SER A 37 -1.41 3.85 14.06
C SER A 37 0.03 3.33 14.17
N ALA A 38 0.26 2.08 13.78
CA ALA A 38 1.60 1.49 13.65
C ALA A 38 2.40 2.05 12.46
N LEU A 39 1.76 2.75 11.52
CA LEU A 39 2.44 3.41 10.42
C LEU A 39 3.12 4.69 10.92
N GLU A 40 4.44 4.67 11.01
CA GLU A 40 5.22 5.87 11.29
C GLU A 40 5.38 6.69 10.01
N LEU A 41 4.74 7.86 10.00
CA LEU A 41 4.84 8.90 8.97
C LEU A 41 5.65 10.07 9.56
N PRO A 42 6.99 9.99 9.54
CA PRO A 42 7.83 11.05 10.09
C PRO A 42 7.58 12.39 9.37
N VAL A 43 7.54 13.47 10.15
CA VAL A 43 7.37 14.84 9.65
C VAL A 43 8.61 15.30 8.86
N ASP A 44 9.78 14.86 9.31
CA ASP A 44 11.09 15.11 8.72
C ASP A 44 11.84 13.78 8.60
N GLY A 45 11.86 13.20 7.40
CA GLY A 45 12.57 11.95 7.12
C GLY A 45 11.85 11.04 6.13
N PRO A 46 12.53 9.98 5.64
CA PRO A 46 11.90 8.98 4.79
C PRO A 46 10.86 8.19 5.59
N PRO A 47 9.75 7.76 4.96
CA PRO A 47 8.73 6.98 5.63
C PRO A 47 9.28 5.62 6.10
N SER A 48 8.66 5.06 7.14
CA SER A 48 9.02 3.74 7.66
C SER A 48 8.83 2.62 6.64
N HIS A 49 7.87 2.81 5.73
CA HIS A 49 7.50 1.91 4.65
C HIS A 49 7.42 2.69 3.34
N ASP A 50 7.73 2.04 2.23
CA ASP A 50 7.67 2.65 0.90
C ASP A 50 6.27 2.52 0.30
N VAL A 51 5.61 1.38 0.57
CA VAL A 51 4.27 1.08 0.08
C VAL A 51 3.40 0.58 1.23
N VAL A 52 2.14 0.99 1.25
CA VAL A 52 1.14 0.57 2.25
C VAL A 52 -0.08 0.04 1.52
N ILE A 53 -0.46 -1.21 1.75
CA ILE A 53 -1.74 -1.77 1.29
C ILE A 53 -2.69 -1.81 2.48
N VAL A 54 -3.80 -1.10 2.37
CA VAL A 54 -4.81 -0.97 3.42
C VAL A 54 -6.15 -1.52 2.97
N GLY A 55 -6.78 -2.34 3.83
CA GLY A 55 -8.17 -2.75 3.65
C GLY A 55 -9.11 -1.57 3.87
N VAL A 56 -9.99 -1.29 2.89
CA VAL A 56 -10.96 -0.19 2.99
C VAL A 56 -12.38 -0.68 2.73
N THR A 57 -13.34 -0.22 3.53
CA THR A 57 -14.77 -0.41 3.24
C THR A 57 -15.29 0.69 2.31
N ASP A 58 -14.83 1.93 2.52
CA ASP A 58 -15.12 3.08 1.67
C ASP A 58 -13.80 3.78 1.28
N PRO A 59 -13.44 3.76 -0.02
CA PRO A 59 -12.19 4.33 -0.49
C PRO A 59 -12.12 5.87 -0.36
N ARG A 60 -13.23 6.57 -0.11
CA ARG A 60 -13.26 8.02 0.06
C ARG A 60 -13.24 8.47 1.52
N ARG A 61 -13.38 7.52 2.48
CA ARG A 61 -13.46 7.79 3.92
C ARG A 61 -12.39 7.08 4.74
N SER A 62 -11.35 6.55 4.09
CA SER A 62 -10.25 5.93 4.81
C SER A 62 -9.55 6.96 5.70
N ARG A 63 -9.45 6.68 7.00
CA ARG A 63 -8.72 7.52 7.99
C ARG A 63 -7.25 7.71 7.59
N LEU A 64 -6.70 6.73 6.88
CA LEU A 64 -5.36 6.78 6.36
C LEU A 64 -5.19 7.92 5.34
N LEU A 65 -6.26 8.33 4.64
CA LEU A 65 -6.23 9.49 3.73
C LEU A 65 -6.15 10.83 4.45
N ASP A 66 -6.60 10.92 5.70
CA ASP A 66 -6.43 12.13 6.52
C ASP A 66 -4.98 12.29 6.97
N ARG A 67 -4.24 11.18 7.04
CA ARG A 67 -2.83 11.15 7.40
C ARG A 67 -1.91 11.41 6.21
N LEU A 68 -2.39 11.15 4.99
CA LEU A 68 -1.65 11.41 3.77
C LEU A 68 -1.82 12.87 3.30
N SER A 69 -0.98 13.77 3.77
CA SER A 69 -1.03 15.22 3.51
C SER A 69 0.13 15.74 2.65
N ARG A 70 1.15 14.92 2.36
CA ARG A 70 2.46 15.39 1.85
C ARG A 70 3.02 14.52 0.72
N PRO A 71 3.83 15.10 -0.18
CA PRO A 71 4.40 14.37 -1.32
C PRO A 71 5.51 13.38 -0.97
N THR A 72 6.06 13.39 0.25
CA THR A 72 7.10 12.46 0.74
C THR A 72 6.53 11.24 1.48
N GLU A 73 5.22 11.03 1.38
CA GLU A 73 4.52 9.92 2.05
C GLU A 73 4.52 8.65 1.19
N PRO A 74 4.34 7.47 1.81
CA PRO A 74 4.34 6.20 1.10
C PRO A 74 3.23 6.12 0.05
N THR A 75 3.45 5.30 -0.98
CA THR A 75 2.36 4.95 -1.89
C THR A 75 1.34 4.10 -1.17
N VAL A 76 0.09 4.55 -1.15
CA VAL A 76 -0.97 3.83 -0.47
C VAL A 76 -1.90 3.18 -1.48
N LEU A 77 -2.17 1.90 -1.26
CA LEU A 77 -3.09 1.08 -2.03
C LEU A 77 -4.28 0.69 -1.14
N GLY A 78 -5.45 1.24 -1.42
CA GLY A 78 -6.69 0.77 -0.80
C GLY A 78 -7.18 -0.46 -1.52
N VAL A 79 -7.48 -1.53 -0.80
CA VAL A 79 -8.16 -2.70 -1.36
C VAL A 79 -9.48 -2.88 -0.66
N ARG A 80 -10.56 -3.04 -1.41
CA ARG A 80 -11.87 -3.31 -0.84
C ARG A 80 -11.81 -4.65 -0.11
N THR A 81 -12.40 -4.73 1.07
CA THR A 81 -12.34 -5.94 1.90
C THR A 81 -13.02 -7.17 1.28
N ASP A 82 -13.82 -6.99 0.22
CA ASP A 82 -14.36 -8.09 -0.57
C ASP A 82 -13.45 -8.50 -1.75
N GLY A 83 -12.27 -7.89 -1.87
CA GLY A 83 -11.23 -8.18 -2.86
C GLY A 83 -11.56 -7.74 -4.28
N ARG A 84 -12.68 -7.05 -4.52
CA ARG A 84 -13.17 -6.81 -5.89
C ARG A 84 -12.64 -5.53 -6.53
N GLU A 85 -12.17 -4.59 -5.73
CA GLU A 85 -11.76 -3.27 -6.21
C GLU A 85 -10.53 -2.79 -5.43
N ALA A 86 -9.63 -2.09 -6.12
CA ALA A 86 -8.47 -1.47 -5.52
C ALA A 86 -8.29 -0.03 -6.01
N TRP A 87 -7.61 0.79 -5.21
CA TRP A 87 -7.33 2.19 -5.48
C TRP A 87 -5.89 2.51 -5.13
N THR A 88 -5.21 3.32 -5.94
CA THR A 88 -3.97 3.97 -5.51
C THR A 88 -4.28 5.38 -5.03
N TYR A 89 -3.76 5.71 -3.87
CA TYR A 89 -3.71 7.05 -3.32
C TYR A 89 -2.28 7.54 -3.41
N ARG A 90 -1.98 8.26 -4.49
CA ARG A 90 -0.65 8.83 -4.73
C ARG A 90 -0.50 10.22 -4.13
N MET A 91 -1.57 11.02 -4.13
CA MET A 91 -1.67 12.31 -3.43
C MET A 91 -3.15 12.69 -3.33
N ARG A 92 -3.52 13.41 -2.26
CA ARG A 92 -4.82 14.10 -2.24
C ARG A 92 -4.94 15.01 -3.47
N PRO A 93 -6.09 15.05 -4.17
CA PRO A 93 -7.37 14.40 -3.85
C PRO A 93 -7.79 13.33 -4.88
N CYS A 94 -6.88 12.52 -5.43
CA CYS A 94 -7.22 11.66 -6.58
C CYS A 94 -7.00 10.16 -6.26
N PRO A 95 -7.99 9.45 -5.70
CA PRO A 95 -8.00 8.00 -5.75
C PRO A 95 -8.10 7.55 -7.21
N CYS A 96 -6.99 7.04 -7.75
CA CYS A 96 -7.01 6.42 -9.06
C CYS A 96 -7.56 5.01 -8.88
N ARG A 97 -8.75 4.74 -9.44
CA ARG A 97 -9.28 3.38 -9.50
C ARG A 97 -8.32 2.57 -10.35
N LEU A 98 -7.74 1.56 -9.73
CA LEU A 98 -7.13 0.47 -10.46
C LEU A 98 -8.27 -0.54 -10.63
N GLU A 99 -8.43 -1.13 -11.81
CA GLU A 99 -9.52 -2.07 -12.06
C GLU A 99 -9.30 -3.40 -11.29
N GLN A 100 -9.53 -4.56 -11.91
CA GLN A 100 -9.24 -5.84 -11.23
C GLN A 100 -7.75 -5.93 -10.88
N PHE A 101 -7.47 -6.06 -9.59
CA PHE A 101 -6.11 -6.07 -9.04
C PHE A 101 -5.68 -7.52 -8.80
N GLY A 102 -5.02 -8.10 -9.80
CA GLY A 102 -4.36 -9.40 -9.66
C GLY A 102 -2.97 -9.28 -9.03
N PRO A 103 -2.35 -10.41 -8.62
CA PRO A 103 -0.99 -10.44 -8.06
C PRO A 103 0.05 -9.71 -8.91
N ASP A 104 -0.03 -9.85 -10.25
CA ASP A 104 0.92 -9.21 -11.17
C ASP A 104 0.80 -7.68 -11.17
N GLN A 105 -0.42 -7.13 -11.04
CA GLN A 105 -0.62 -5.68 -10.95
C GLN A 105 -0.14 -5.13 -9.61
N ILE A 106 -0.34 -5.87 -8.50
CA ILE A 106 0.20 -5.51 -7.19
C ILE A 106 1.72 -5.45 -7.27
N ARG A 107 2.33 -6.48 -7.86
CA ARG A 107 3.78 -6.54 -8.06
C ARG A 107 4.28 -5.39 -8.92
N ALA A 108 3.61 -5.07 -10.03
CA ALA A 108 3.99 -3.95 -10.88
C ALA A 108 3.94 -2.60 -10.17
N VAL A 109 2.96 -2.36 -9.29
CA VAL A 109 2.89 -1.11 -8.52
C VAL A 109 3.94 -1.05 -7.41
N VAL A 110 4.16 -2.14 -6.69
CA VAL A 110 5.17 -2.23 -5.64
C VAL A 110 6.57 -2.05 -6.23
N LEU A 111 6.88 -2.76 -7.31
CA LEU A 111 8.19 -2.69 -7.99
C LEU A 111 8.36 -1.39 -8.78
N GLY A 112 7.29 -0.84 -9.36
CA GLY A 112 7.30 0.47 -10.03
C GLY A 112 7.51 1.66 -9.07
N HIS A 113 7.60 1.41 -7.77
CA HIS A 113 8.09 2.37 -6.79
C HIS A 113 9.61 2.50 -6.76
N GLN A 114 10.33 1.67 -7.55
CA GLN A 114 11.75 1.84 -7.80
C GLN A 114 11.95 2.79 -9.00
N ASP A 115 12.19 4.05 -8.66
CA ASP A 115 12.70 5.16 -9.49
C ASP A 115 11.72 5.94 -10.41
N PRO A 116 11.50 7.25 -10.16
CA PRO A 116 11.01 8.22 -11.14
C PRO A 116 12.11 8.81 -12.05
N LEU A 117 13.32 8.23 -12.08
CA LEU A 117 14.38 8.61 -13.02
C LEU A 117 14.88 7.43 -13.86
N VAL A 118 13.97 6.91 -14.70
CA VAL A 118 14.28 6.47 -16.08
C VAL A 118 13.24 7.08 -17.02
#